data_AF-A0A226CXJ1-F1
#
_entry.id   AF-A0A226CXJ1-F1
#
_cell.length_a   1.000
_cell.length_b   1.000
_cell.length_c   1.000
_cell.angle_alpha   90.00
_cell.angle_beta   90.00
_cell.angle_gamma   90.00
#
_symmetry.space_group_name_H-M   'P 1'
#
loop_
_entity.id
_entity.type
_entity.pdbx_description
1 polymer ?
#
loop_
_entity_poly.entity_id
_entity_poly.type
_entity_poly.pdbx_seq_one_letter_code
_entity_poly.pdbx_strand_id
1 'polypeptide(L)'
;MASPLVWKSLDNFATLFHYCWPCPFHWDKANGRFTSTRSPILLIPWTIVVFQMTPILSVFCTSIILLTIYGTISPPLTSLFMCSIINTLLFLSISIELVWYLHNEPTKVCFGYLIQIVKREPKREQTKKIDPIGIFLNITVAMFAVYPYFLIPFLLYFEFDPTFMFAKYVLSLTLNTSLDQILFNTVRLLQFLVALQICRLFPLLVCTLMFGVLIILDTVKTLDMWVVLIKFSQNKAAAQIRRYIELTLVMQVCAGFSDASIAILMGLGLILCVLFNFVTLKLYNIIPMPLYLYFPSVAIIIPFIIDTLLPLGIRVNEKTARLKTKWGKQLDLCSDRKYLQRRLRAIKPLRFDCRVAGYNLLQLVKPTKAWFYMQIMNYTISALLFKTNPS
;
A
#
# COMPACT_ATOMS: atom_id res chain seq x y z
N MET A 1 19.18 10.41 -4.34
CA MET A 1 18.08 10.96 -5.14
C MET A 1 17.15 9.84 -5.49
N ALA A 2 15.83 10.08 -5.44
CA ALA A 2 14.89 9.18 -6.10
C ALA A 2 15.38 8.97 -7.53
N SER A 3 15.62 7.72 -7.92
CA SER A 3 16.22 7.43 -9.22
C SER A 3 15.24 7.84 -10.34
N PRO A 4 15.71 8.08 -11.56
CA PRO A 4 14.84 8.35 -12.70
C PRO A 4 13.86 7.20 -12.96
N LEU A 5 14.23 5.97 -12.61
CA LEU A 5 13.35 4.79 -12.73
C LEU A 5 12.18 4.84 -11.74
N VAL A 6 12.37 5.41 -10.54
CA VAL A 6 11.27 5.61 -9.59
C VAL A 6 10.26 6.62 -10.14
N TRP A 7 10.71 7.74 -10.71
CA TRP A 7 9.82 8.70 -11.37
C TRP A 7 9.09 8.05 -12.55
N LYS A 8 9.82 7.29 -13.37
CA LYS A 8 9.26 6.54 -14.50
C LYS A 8 8.18 5.55 -14.06
N SER A 9 8.27 4.98 -12.85
CA SER A 9 7.22 4.07 -12.34
C SER A 9 5.89 4.79 -12.11
N LEU A 10 5.90 6.04 -11.64
CA LEU A 10 4.70 6.86 -11.49
C LEU A 10 4.13 7.30 -12.85
N ASP A 11 5.02 7.63 -13.81
CA ASP A 11 4.59 7.97 -15.17
C ASP A 11 4.00 6.76 -15.90
N ASN A 12 4.59 5.59 -15.71
CA ASN A 12 4.07 4.32 -16.23
C ASN A 12 2.74 3.98 -15.57
N PHE A 13 2.57 4.21 -14.27
CA PHE A 13 1.29 4.06 -13.59
C PHE A 13 0.22 4.96 -14.21
N ALA A 14 0.50 6.26 -14.36
CA ALA A 14 -0.44 7.20 -14.96
C ALA A 14 -0.78 6.83 -16.42
N THR A 15 0.20 6.31 -17.17
CA THR A 15 -0.02 5.87 -18.56
C THR A 15 -0.84 4.58 -18.64
N LEU A 16 -0.56 3.59 -17.80
CA LEU A 16 -1.23 2.29 -17.83
C LEU A 16 -2.65 2.34 -17.28
N PHE A 17 -2.98 3.29 -16.41
CA PHE A 17 -4.32 3.43 -15.82
C PHE A 17 -5.06 4.69 -16.31
N HIS A 18 -4.63 5.31 -17.41
CA HIS A 18 -5.24 6.54 -17.94
C HIS A 18 -6.70 6.35 -18.41
N TYR A 19 -7.09 5.13 -18.79
CA TYR A 19 -8.45 4.79 -19.21
C TYR A 19 -9.41 4.58 -18.03
N CYS A 20 -8.90 4.51 -16.80
CA CYS A 20 -9.73 4.39 -15.61
C CYS A 20 -10.34 5.75 -15.24
N TRP A 21 -11.44 5.74 -14.49
CA TRP A 21 -12.07 6.98 -14.01
C TRP A 21 -11.17 7.81 -13.09
N PRO A 22 -11.34 9.14 -13.00
CA PRO A 22 -10.53 9.98 -12.12
C PRO A 22 -10.58 9.54 -10.64
N CYS A 23 -9.44 9.55 -9.96
CA CYS A 23 -9.34 9.34 -8.51
C CYS A 23 -9.27 10.67 -7.76
N PRO A 24 -9.66 10.70 -6.47
CA PRO A 24 -9.46 11.85 -5.60
C PRO A 24 -8.00 12.28 -5.51
N PHE A 25 -7.07 11.33 -5.57
CA PHE A 25 -5.62 11.57 -5.62
C PHE A 25 -5.01 10.77 -6.75
N HIS A 26 -4.21 11.42 -7.60
CA HIS A 26 -3.55 10.77 -8.73
C HIS A 26 -2.22 11.46 -9.09
N TRP A 27 -1.41 10.78 -9.90
CA TRP A 27 -0.17 11.35 -10.44
C TRP A 27 -0.43 12.08 -11.75
N ASP A 28 -0.08 13.36 -11.81
CA ASP A 28 -0.11 14.15 -13.03
C ASP A 28 1.25 14.08 -13.72
N LYS A 29 1.31 13.24 -14.77
CA LYS A 29 2.50 13.02 -15.61
C LYS A 29 3.00 14.30 -16.29
N ALA A 30 2.11 15.20 -16.69
CA ALA A 30 2.50 16.41 -17.41
C ALA A 30 3.25 17.39 -16.49
N ASN A 31 2.79 17.51 -15.25
CA ASN A 31 3.38 18.40 -14.25
C ASN A 31 4.41 17.72 -13.34
N GLY A 32 4.52 16.39 -13.38
CA GLY A 32 5.37 15.59 -12.49
C GLY A 32 5.06 15.85 -11.01
N ARG A 33 3.77 15.88 -10.66
CA ARG A 33 3.29 16.15 -9.29
C ARG A 33 2.01 15.36 -8.99
N PHE A 34 1.75 15.13 -7.71
CA PHE A 34 0.44 14.61 -7.30
C PHE A 34 -0.61 15.72 -7.34
N THR A 35 -1.78 15.38 -7.87
CA THR A 35 -2.93 16.27 -8.01
C THR A 35 -4.13 15.68 -7.28
N SER A 36 -5.00 16.58 -6.81
CA SER A 36 -6.26 16.22 -6.14
C SER A 36 -7.40 16.65 -7.04
N THR A 37 -8.33 15.74 -7.33
CA THR A 37 -9.55 16.04 -8.09
C THR A 37 -10.61 16.52 -7.11
N ARG A 38 -10.99 17.79 -7.18
CA ARG A 38 -12.01 18.37 -6.29
C ARG A 38 -13.43 18.32 -6.84
N SER A 39 -13.58 18.16 -8.16
CA SER A 39 -14.91 18.16 -8.78
C SER A 39 -15.66 16.89 -8.41
N PRO A 40 -16.81 16.97 -7.70
CA PRO A 40 -17.58 15.79 -7.34
C PRO A 40 -18.17 15.10 -8.57
N ILE A 41 -18.46 15.85 -9.64
CA ILE A 41 -19.02 15.32 -10.89
C ILE A 41 -18.04 14.35 -11.56
N LEU A 42 -16.75 14.68 -11.57
CA LEU A 42 -15.71 13.80 -12.13
C LEU A 42 -15.47 12.55 -11.27
N LEU A 43 -15.86 12.60 -9.99
CA LEU A 43 -15.72 11.51 -9.02
C LEU A 43 -16.96 10.61 -8.95
N ILE A 44 -18.02 10.86 -9.71
CA ILE A 44 -19.24 10.03 -9.71
C ILE A 44 -18.92 8.56 -10.03
N PRO A 45 -18.20 8.21 -11.12
CA PRO A 45 -17.91 6.81 -11.42
C PRO A 45 -17.07 6.13 -10.33
N TRP A 46 -16.09 6.86 -9.79
CA TRP A 46 -15.28 6.39 -8.66
C TRP A 46 -16.15 6.08 -7.44
N THR A 47 -17.07 6.98 -7.10
CA THR A 47 -17.95 6.86 -5.94
C THR A 47 -18.87 5.65 -6.07
N ILE A 48 -19.42 5.40 -7.27
CA ILE A 48 -20.25 4.23 -7.55
C ILE A 48 -19.44 2.94 -7.37
N VAL A 49 -18.25 2.85 -7.97
CA VAL A 49 -17.45 1.62 -7.87
C VAL A 49 -16.97 1.37 -6.44
N VAL A 50 -16.44 2.39 -5.76
CA VAL A 50 -15.80 2.25 -4.44
C VAL A 50 -16.82 2.15 -3.31
N PHE A 51 -17.89 2.95 -3.31
CA PHE A 51 -18.83 3.02 -2.18
C PHE A 51 -20.16 2.31 -2.41
N GLN A 52 -20.48 1.87 -3.64
CA GLN A 52 -21.67 1.07 -3.89
C GLN A 52 -21.31 -0.37 -4.30
N MET A 53 -20.58 -0.54 -5.41
CA MET A 53 -20.30 -1.88 -5.94
C MET A 53 -19.39 -2.69 -5.01
N THR A 54 -18.29 -2.10 -4.55
CA THR A 54 -17.30 -2.80 -3.70
C THR A 54 -17.92 -3.27 -2.36
N PRO A 55 -18.70 -2.44 -1.63
CA PRO A 55 -19.39 -2.90 -0.42
C PRO A 55 -20.46 -3.95 -0.68
N ILE A 56 -21.22 -3.88 -1.78
CA ILE A 56 -22.20 -4.91 -2.13
C ILE A 56 -21.51 -6.28 -2.31
N LEU A 57 -20.39 -6.34 -3.04
CA LEU A 57 -19.63 -7.58 -3.20
C LEU A 57 -19.03 -8.09 -1.88
N SER A 58 -18.63 -7.16 -1.01
CA SER A 58 -18.15 -7.49 0.34
C SER A 58 -19.27 -8.08 1.20
N VAL A 59 -20.48 -7.52 1.13
CA VAL A 59 -21.67 -8.06 1.79
C VAL A 59 -22.00 -9.46 1.27
N PHE A 60 -21.89 -9.72 -0.04
CA PHE A 60 -22.08 -11.06 -0.58
C PHE A 60 -21.07 -12.07 -0.01
N CYS A 61 -19.78 -11.73 0.02
CA CYS A 61 -18.75 -12.62 0.58
C CYS A 61 -18.93 -12.85 2.09
N THR A 62 -19.16 -11.78 2.85
CA THR A 62 -19.37 -11.87 4.31
C THR A 62 -20.61 -12.67 4.65
N SER A 63 -21.71 -12.53 3.90
CA SER A 63 -22.92 -13.34 4.08
C SER A 63 -22.65 -14.83 3.90
N ILE A 64 -21.92 -15.22 2.84
CA ILE A 64 -21.55 -16.62 2.62
C ILE A 64 -20.69 -17.15 3.78
N ILE A 65 -19.68 -16.38 4.21
CA ILE A 65 -18.79 -16.77 5.32
C ILE A 65 -19.59 -16.94 6.61
N LEU A 66 -20.45 -15.98 6.96
CA LEU A 66 -21.25 -16.03 8.18
C LEU A 66 -22.25 -17.19 8.16
N LEU A 67 -23.00 -17.37 7.06
CA LEU A 67 -23.95 -18.47 6.94
C LEU A 67 -23.26 -19.85 7.00
N THR A 68 -22.03 -19.95 6.52
CA THR A 68 -21.20 -21.17 6.67
C THR A 68 -20.80 -21.40 8.13
N ILE A 69 -20.39 -20.34 8.84
CA ILE A 69 -20.05 -20.42 10.27
C ILE A 69 -21.27 -20.83 11.12
N TYR A 70 -22.46 -20.34 10.78
CA TYR A 70 -23.72 -20.72 11.45
C TYR A 70 -24.28 -22.07 10.99
N GLY A 71 -23.61 -22.78 10.06
CA GLY A 71 -24.04 -24.09 9.57
C GLY A 71 -25.33 -24.06 8.74
N THR A 72 -25.76 -22.89 8.27
CA THR A 72 -26.95 -22.76 7.41
C THR A 72 -26.69 -23.25 5.99
N ILE A 73 -25.46 -23.05 5.51
CA ILE A 73 -25.00 -23.50 4.19
C ILE A 73 -23.68 -24.27 4.34
N SER A 74 -23.43 -25.20 3.42
CA SER A 74 -22.20 -26.01 3.38
C SER A 74 -21.48 -25.88 2.02
N PRO A 75 -20.98 -24.67 1.66
CA PRO A 75 -20.23 -24.50 0.43
C PRO A 75 -18.92 -25.32 0.49
N PRO A 76 -18.38 -25.73 -0.67
CA PRO A 76 -17.09 -26.39 -0.72
C PRO A 76 -16.01 -25.47 -0.16
N LEU A 77 -15.00 -26.07 0.47
CA LEU A 77 -13.92 -25.35 1.15
C LEU A 77 -13.22 -24.33 0.24
N THR A 78 -13.08 -24.65 -1.06
CA THR A 78 -12.55 -23.74 -2.08
C THR A 78 -13.33 -22.45 -2.17
N SER A 79 -14.66 -22.52 -2.26
CA SER A 79 -15.53 -21.35 -2.31
C SER A 79 -15.38 -20.48 -1.06
N LEU A 80 -15.29 -21.09 0.12
CA LEU A 80 -15.11 -20.35 1.38
C LEU A 80 -13.79 -19.56 1.39
N PHE A 81 -12.67 -20.17 0.98
CA PHE A 81 -11.39 -19.48 0.91
C PHE A 81 -11.36 -18.40 -0.17
N MET A 82 -11.98 -18.65 -1.33
CA MET A 82 -12.11 -17.64 -2.38
C MET A 82 -12.91 -16.42 -1.88
N CYS A 83 -14.06 -16.64 -1.25
CA CYS A 83 -14.83 -15.58 -0.61
C CYS A 83 -14.01 -14.85 0.45
N SER A 84 -13.24 -15.56 1.27
CA SER A 84 -12.38 -14.94 2.31
C SER A 84 -11.29 -14.05 1.72
N ILE A 85 -10.59 -14.50 0.67
CA ILE A 85 -9.57 -13.73 -0.04
C ILE A 85 -10.18 -12.49 -0.69
N ILE A 86 -11.27 -12.68 -1.46
CA ILE A 86 -11.94 -11.58 -2.15
C ILE A 86 -12.46 -10.57 -1.14
N ASN A 87 -13.12 -11.02 -0.06
CA ASN A 87 -13.60 -10.14 1.00
C ASN A 87 -12.47 -9.31 1.63
N THR A 88 -11.33 -9.95 1.92
CA THR A 88 -10.18 -9.27 2.50
C THR A 88 -9.60 -8.22 1.53
N LEU A 89 -9.51 -8.54 0.24
CA LEU A 89 -9.09 -7.59 -0.80
C LEU A 89 -10.08 -6.42 -0.96
N LEU A 90 -11.39 -6.68 -0.93
CA LEU A 90 -12.43 -5.66 -1.01
C LEU A 90 -12.37 -4.72 0.20
N PHE A 91 -12.24 -5.28 1.41
CA PHE A 91 -12.10 -4.49 2.63
C PHE A 91 -10.83 -3.63 2.64
N LEU A 92 -9.72 -4.21 2.17
CA LEU A 92 -8.45 -3.50 1.97
C LEU A 92 -8.62 -2.35 0.98
N SER A 93 -9.28 -2.59 -0.15
CA SER A 93 -9.54 -1.57 -1.16
C SER A 93 -10.36 -0.42 -0.61
N ILE A 94 -11.48 -0.71 0.06
CA ILE A 94 -12.34 0.30 0.68
C ILE A 94 -11.55 1.11 1.71
N SER A 95 -10.75 0.43 2.56
CA SER A 95 -9.98 1.09 3.61
C SER A 95 -8.92 2.04 3.06
N ILE A 96 -8.18 1.63 2.02
CA ILE A 96 -7.16 2.49 1.39
C ILE A 96 -7.85 3.67 0.69
N GLU A 97 -8.91 3.44 -0.09
CA GLU A 97 -9.65 4.53 -0.77
C GLU A 97 -10.21 5.54 0.22
N LEU A 98 -10.73 5.07 1.35
CA LEU A 98 -11.22 5.94 2.41
C LEU A 98 -10.10 6.79 3.01
N VAL A 99 -8.94 6.19 3.31
CA VAL A 99 -7.75 6.93 3.79
C VAL A 99 -7.30 7.96 2.77
N TRP A 100 -7.28 7.60 1.49
CA TRP A 100 -6.93 8.47 0.39
C TRP A 100 -7.90 9.64 0.24
N TYR A 101 -9.20 9.37 0.32
CA TYR A 101 -10.24 10.38 0.26
C TYR A 101 -10.15 11.36 1.44
N LEU A 102 -10.01 10.85 2.67
CA LEU A 102 -9.94 11.67 3.89
C LEU A 102 -8.66 12.51 3.98
N HIS A 103 -7.55 12.02 3.43
CA HIS A 103 -6.24 12.67 3.53
C HIS A 103 -5.69 13.18 2.19
N ASN A 104 -6.51 13.37 1.16
CA ASN A 104 -6.04 13.78 -0.17
C ASN A 104 -5.30 15.13 -0.17
N GLU A 105 -5.85 16.17 0.47
CA GLU A 105 -5.27 17.52 0.48
C GLU A 105 -3.98 17.59 1.31
N PRO A 106 -3.91 17.09 2.57
CA PRO A 106 -2.65 17.01 3.31
C PRO A 106 -1.57 16.23 2.57
N THR A 107 -1.94 15.12 1.95
CA THR A 107 -1.01 14.26 1.19
C THR A 107 -0.49 14.98 -0.04
N LYS A 108 -1.35 15.69 -0.79
CA LYS A 108 -0.95 16.52 -1.93
C LYS A 108 0.04 17.61 -1.52
N VAL A 109 -0.24 18.33 -0.44
CA VAL A 109 0.65 19.38 0.07
C VAL A 109 1.99 18.80 0.50
N CYS A 110 1.97 17.68 1.23
CA CYS A 110 3.18 16.97 1.66
C CYS A 110 4.06 16.59 0.46
N PHE A 111 3.52 15.83 -0.49
CA PHE A 111 4.29 15.40 -1.65
C PHE A 111 4.73 16.57 -2.53
N GLY A 112 3.90 17.60 -2.69
CA GLY A 112 4.28 18.83 -3.39
C GLY A 112 5.51 19.49 -2.79
N TYR A 113 5.57 19.58 -1.46
CA TYR A 113 6.71 20.13 -0.74
C TYR A 113 7.94 19.22 -0.82
N LEU A 114 7.78 17.91 -0.64
CA LEU A 114 8.87 16.93 -0.80
C LEU A 114 9.49 17.00 -2.20
N ILE A 115 8.66 17.08 -3.25
CA ILE A 115 9.12 17.26 -4.64
C ILE A 115 9.85 18.59 -4.79
N GLN A 116 9.36 19.67 -4.18
CA GLN A 116 10.01 20.98 -4.23
C GLN A 116 11.40 20.96 -3.55
N ILE A 117 11.55 20.25 -2.42
CA ILE A 117 12.85 20.06 -1.77
C ILE A 117 13.83 19.41 -2.75
N VAL A 118 13.42 18.31 -3.39
CA VAL A 118 14.26 17.58 -4.35
C VAL A 118 14.65 18.45 -5.55
N LYS A 119 13.71 19.26 -6.07
CA LYS A 119 13.97 20.16 -7.21
C LYS A 119 14.95 21.30 -6.86
N ARG A 120 15.06 21.70 -5.59
CA ARG A 120 16.00 22.74 -5.13
C ARG A 120 17.42 22.21 -4.94
N GLU A 121 17.60 20.91 -4.81
CA GLU A 121 18.94 20.34 -4.65
C GLU A 121 19.68 20.32 -6.01
N PRO A 122 20.98 20.68 -6.03
CA PRO A 122 21.75 20.64 -7.27
C PRO A 122 21.75 19.22 -7.85
N LYS A 123 21.54 19.12 -9.17
CA LYS A 123 21.55 17.82 -9.87
C LYS A 123 22.88 17.15 -9.62
N ARG A 124 22.87 16.08 -8.81
CA ARG A 124 24.04 15.24 -8.63
C ARG A 124 24.16 14.32 -9.82
N GLU A 125 25.36 14.24 -10.38
CA GLU A 125 25.68 13.22 -11.36
C GLU A 125 25.35 11.85 -10.76
N GLN A 126 24.36 11.20 -11.34
CA GLN A 126 23.99 9.86 -10.93
C GLN A 126 25.04 8.92 -11.49
N THR A 127 25.80 8.30 -10.59
CA THR A 127 26.63 7.14 -10.94
C THR A 127 25.72 6.09 -11.58
N LYS A 128 26.13 5.50 -12.72
CA LYS A 128 25.40 4.50 -13.54
C LYS A 128 25.10 3.16 -12.82
N LYS A 129 24.80 3.18 -11.52
CA LYS A 129 24.45 1.99 -10.75
C LYS A 129 23.03 1.57 -11.07
N ILE A 130 22.84 0.26 -11.24
CA ILE A 130 21.52 -0.35 -11.37
C ILE A 130 20.68 0.04 -10.15
N ASP A 131 19.48 0.56 -10.38
CA ASP A 131 18.53 0.86 -9.31
C ASP A 131 17.48 -0.24 -9.20
N PRO A 132 17.69 -1.24 -8.32
CA PRO A 132 16.78 -2.37 -8.19
C PRO A 132 15.39 -1.94 -7.71
N ILE A 133 15.30 -0.85 -6.94
CA ILE A 133 14.02 -0.35 -6.40
C ILE A 133 13.15 0.21 -7.52
N GLY A 134 13.72 1.04 -8.39
CA GLY A 134 13.02 1.55 -9.56
C GLY A 134 12.57 0.44 -10.50
N ILE A 135 13.42 -0.56 -10.76
CA ILE A 135 13.05 -1.74 -11.58
C ILE A 135 11.85 -2.46 -10.94
N PHE A 136 11.92 -2.75 -9.64
CA PHE A 136 10.85 -3.41 -8.91
C PHE A 136 9.51 -2.66 -8.99
N LEU A 137 9.52 -1.34 -8.78
CA LEU A 137 8.29 -0.54 -8.87
C LEU A 137 7.67 -0.61 -10.27
N ASN A 138 8.48 -0.53 -11.32
CA ASN A 138 7.99 -0.64 -12.70
C ASN A 138 7.39 -2.02 -13.00
N ILE A 139 8.06 -3.10 -12.56
CA ILE A 139 7.54 -4.47 -12.70
C ILE A 139 6.22 -4.60 -11.94
N THR A 140 6.14 -4.07 -10.72
CA THR A 140 4.90 -4.08 -9.91
C THR A 140 3.75 -3.40 -10.63
N VAL A 141 3.95 -2.18 -11.13
CA VAL A 141 2.93 -1.45 -11.91
C VAL A 141 2.48 -2.25 -13.13
N ALA A 142 3.42 -2.83 -13.89
CA ALA A 142 3.10 -3.62 -15.07
C ALA A 142 2.30 -4.90 -14.74
N MET A 143 2.72 -5.64 -13.70
CA MET A 143 2.01 -6.85 -13.27
C MET A 143 0.57 -6.54 -12.88
N PHE A 144 0.36 -5.53 -12.02
CA PHE A 144 -0.98 -5.14 -11.59
C PHE A 144 -1.85 -4.59 -12.73
N ALA A 145 -1.27 -3.98 -13.76
CA ALA A 145 -2.02 -3.57 -14.95
C ALA A 145 -2.53 -4.77 -15.79
N VAL A 146 -1.79 -5.89 -15.80
CA VAL A 146 -2.16 -7.09 -16.57
C VAL A 146 -3.13 -8.00 -15.80
N TYR A 147 -3.02 -8.05 -14.48
CA TYR A 147 -3.79 -8.95 -13.62
C TYR A 147 -5.32 -8.96 -13.82
N PRO A 148 -6.04 -7.83 -13.91
CA PRO A 148 -7.51 -7.88 -14.01
C PRO A 148 -7.98 -8.56 -15.30
N TYR A 149 -7.23 -8.41 -16.40
CA TYR A 149 -7.55 -9.00 -17.70
C TYR A 149 -7.34 -10.52 -17.71
N PHE A 150 -6.42 -11.02 -16.90
CA PHE A 150 -6.19 -12.45 -16.75
C PHE A 150 -7.13 -13.05 -15.71
N LEU A 151 -7.17 -12.46 -14.51
CA LEU A 151 -7.86 -13.03 -13.35
C LEU A 151 -9.38 -13.09 -13.52
N ILE A 152 -10.00 -12.02 -14.03
CA ILE A 152 -11.47 -11.92 -14.05
C ILE A 152 -12.14 -12.91 -15.01
N PRO A 153 -11.67 -13.08 -16.26
CA PRO A 153 -12.22 -14.10 -17.14
C PRO A 153 -12.16 -15.51 -16.53
N PHE A 154 -11.06 -15.87 -15.85
CA PHE A 154 -10.97 -17.16 -15.19
C PHE A 154 -11.87 -17.27 -13.96
N LEU A 155 -12.01 -16.22 -13.16
CA LEU A 155 -12.95 -16.22 -12.03
C LEU A 155 -14.41 -16.40 -12.50
N LEU A 156 -14.79 -15.72 -13.59
CA LEU A 156 -16.12 -15.86 -14.18
C LEU A 156 -16.32 -17.24 -14.82
N TYR A 157 -15.32 -17.74 -15.54
CA TYR A 157 -15.38 -19.05 -16.21
C TYR A 157 -15.51 -20.21 -15.22
N PHE A 158 -14.73 -20.20 -14.15
CA PHE A 158 -14.78 -21.22 -13.10
C PHE A 158 -15.84 -20.96 -12.03
N GLU A 159 -16.68 -19.93 -12.23
CA GLU A 159 -17.77 -19.57 -11.32
C GLU A 159 -17.29 -19.29 -9.88
N PHE A 160 -16.05 -18.81 -9.73
CA PHE A 160 -15.46 -18.40 -8.45
C PHE A 160 -15.75 -16.93 -8.09
N ASP A 161 -16.72 -16.32 -8.76
CA ASP A 161 -17.08 -14.93 -8.52
C ASP A 161 -18.10 -14.80 -7.37
N PRO A 162 -18.01 -13.73 -6.53
CA PRO A 162 -18.88 -13.60 -5.36
C PRO A 162 -20.37 -13.55 -5.67
N THR A 163 -20.76 -12.91 -6.77
CA THR A 163 -22.17 -12.81 -7.17
C THR A 163 -22.74 -14.18 -7.50
N PHE A 164 -22.00 -15.01 -8.24
CA PHE A 164 -22.41 -16.38 -8.53
C PHE A 164 -22.51 -17.24 -7.29
N MET A 165 -21.48 -17.21 -6.44
CA MET A 165 -21.51 -17.97 -5.18
C MET A 165 -22.69 -17.57 -4.30
N PHE A 166 -22.96 -16.27 -4.20
CA PHE A 166 -24.07 -15.76 -3.38
C PHE A 166 -25.43 -16.21 -3.94
N ALA A 167 -25.64 -16.07 -5.26
CA ALA A 167 -26.87 -16.51 -5.89
C ALA A 167 -27.09 -18.02 -5.76
N LYS A 168 -26.03 -18.81 -5.91
CA LYS A 168 -26.07 -20.27 -5.82
C LYS A 168 -26.35 -20.77 -4.40
N TYR A 169 -25.60 -20.28 -3.41
CA TYR A 169 -25.66 -20.82 -2.04
C TYR A 169 -26.66 -20.12 -1.13
N VAL A 170 -26.89 -18.82 -1.30
CA VAL A 170 -27.74 -18.03 -0.39
C VAL A 170 -29.14 -17.86 -0.93
N LEU A 171 -29.27 -17.48 -2.21
CA LEU A 171 -30.58 -17.22 -2.80
C LEU A 171 -31.25 -18.47 -3.39
N SER A 172 -30.48 -19.55 -3.62
CA SER A 172 -30.97 -20.76 -4.31
C SER A 172 -31.71 -20.43 -5.62
N LEU A 173 -31.26 -19.37 -6.32
CA LEU A 173 -32.02 -18.77 -7.41
C LEU A 173 -32.01 -19.70 -8.64
N THR A 174 -33.17 -20.25 -9.02
CA THR A 174 -33.35 -20.93 -10.30
C THR A 174 -33.63 -19.89 -11.38
N LEU A 175 -32.62 -19.55 -12.18
CA LEU A 175 -32.73 -18.58 -13.28
C LEU A 175 -33.50 -19.20 -14.47
N ASN A 176 -34.83 -19.20 -14.38
CA ASN A 176 -35.71 -19.84 -15.36
C ASN A 176 -36.01 -18.97 -16.58
N THR A 177 -35.88 -17.65 -16.48
CA THR A 177 -36.12 -16.74 -17.60
C THR A 177 -34.81 -16.23 -18.23
N SER A 178 -34.83 -15.99 -19.55
CA SER A 178 -33.68 -15.44 -20.28
C SER A 178 -33.31 -14.02 -19.81
N LEU A 179 -34.31 -13.22 -19.39
CA LEU A 179 -34.07 -11.88 -18.85
C LEU A 179 -33.29 -11.94 -17.53
N ASP A 180 -33.62 -12.86 -16.63
CA ASP A 180 -32.88 -13.02 -15.37
C ASP A 180 -31.42 -13.40 -15.62
N GLN A 181 -31.17 -14.26 -16.61
CA GLN A 181 -29.81 -14.65 -17.01
C GLN A 181 -29.01 -13.48 -17.57
N ILE A 182 -29.62 -12.63 -18.41
CA ILE A 182 -28.97 -11.44 -18.97
C ILE A 182 -28.63 -10.44 -17.87
N LEU A 183 -29.59 -10.15 -16.97
CA LEU A 183 -29.36 -9.25 -15.85
C LEU A 183 -28.28 -9.78 -14.90
N PHE A 184 -28.33 -11.06 -14.56
CA PHE A 184 -27.35 -11.71 -13.69
C PHE A 184 -25.94 -11.69 -14.29
N ASN A 185 -25.79 -12.05 -15.57
CA ASN A 185 -24.51 -11.99 -16.25
C ASN A 185 -23.98 -10.55 -16.35
N THR A 186 -24.86 -9.56 -16.51
CA THR A 186 -24.47 -8.14 -16.47
C THR A 186 -23.88 -7.76 -15.12
N VAL A 187 -24.52 -8.17 -14.01
CA VAL A 187 -23.99 -7.92 -12.65
C VAL A 187 -22.64 -8.63 -12.44
N ARG A 188 -22.47 -9.85 -12.95
CA ARG A 188 -21.19 -10.56 -12.91
C ARG A 188 -20.09 -9.82 -13.67
N LEU A 189 -20.39 -9.29 -14.85
CA LEU A 189 -19.43 -8.49 -15.64
C LEU A 189 -19.04 -7.18 -14.95
N LEU A 190 -19.95 -6.54 -14.19
CA LEU A 190 -19.64 -5.32 -13.44
C LEU A 190 -18.54 -5.51 -12.38
N GLN A 191 -18.31 -6.73 -11.90
CA GLN A 191 -17.20 -7.03 -10.99
C GLN A 191 -15.82 -6.72 -11.60
N PHE A 192 -15.71 -6.71 -12.93
CA PHE A 192 -14.48 -6.31 -13.62
C PHE A 192 -14.04 -4.89 -13.24
N LEU A 193 -15.00 -3.97 -13.04
CA LEU A 193 -14.70 -2.59 -12.63
C LEU A 193 -14.09 -2.57 -11.22
N VAL A 194 -14.63 -3.36 -10.29
CA VAL A 194 -14.11 -3.46 -8.93
C VAL A 194 -12.70 -4.06 -8.93
N ALA A 195 -12.45 -5.11 -9.72
CA ALA A 195 -11.13 -5.72 -9.84
C ALA A 195 -10.09 -4.76 -10.44
N LEU A 196 -10.48 -4.00 -11.47
CA LEU A 196 -9.64 -2.96 -12.07
C LEU A 196 -9.30 -1.88 -11.04
N GLN A 197 -10.25 -1.50 -10.19
CA GLN A 197 -10.03 -0.54 -9.12
C GLN A 197 -9.00 -1.03 -8.10
N ILE A 198 -9.15 -2.27 -7.63
CA ILE A 198 -8.21 -2.91 -6.70
C ILE A 198 -6.81 -2.95 -7.32
N CYS A 199 -6.71 -3.41 -8.57
CA CYS A 199 -5.45 -3.53 -9.29
C CYS A 199 -4.79 -2.18 -9.56
N ARG A 200 -5.56 -1.10 -9.66
CA ARG A 200 -5.03 0.27 -9.75
C ARG A 200 -4.52 0.79 -8.40
N LEU A 201 -5.26 0.53 -7.34
CA LEU A 201 -4.99 1.09 -6.02
C LEU A 201 -3.69 0.57 -5.40
N PHE A 202 -3.42 -0.72 -5.52
CA PHE A 202 -2.22 -1.36 -4.98
C PHE A 202 -0.90 -0.78 -5.49
N PRO A 203 -0.61 -0.75 -6.82
CA PRO A 203 0.63 -0.20 -7.32
C PRO A 203 0.75 1.29 -7.00
N LEU A 204 -0.36 2.03 -6.99
CA LEU A 204 -0.37 3.43 -6.62
C LEU A 204 0.04 3.65 -5.15
N LEU A 205 -0.51 2.84 -4.23
CA LEU A 205 -0.15 2.87 -2.81
C LEU A 205 1.34 2.55 -2.62
N VAL A 206 1.82 1.45 -3.21
CA VAL A 206 3.21 1.00 -3.11
C VAL A 206 4.16 2.07 -3.69
N CYS A 207 3.89 2.57 -4.90
CA CYS A 207 4.70 3.61 -5.53
C CYS A 207 4.74 4.89 -4.69
N THR A 208 3.60 5.34 -4.15
CA THR A 208 3.50 6.58 -3.37
C THR A 208 4.27 6.47 -2.04
N LEU A 209 4.10 5.36 -1.31
CA LEU A 209 4.83 5.13 -0.06
C LEU A 209 6.34 5.00 -0.31
N MET A 210 6.74 4.21 -1.30
CA MET A 210 8.16 4.02 -1.66
C MET A 210 8.79 5.34 -2.09
N PHE A 211 8.12 6.10 -2.97
CA PHE A 211 8.57 7.40 -3.43
C PHE A 211 8.75 8.39 -2.28
N GLY A 212 7.76 8.49 -1.39
CA GLY A 212 7.84 9.36 -0.21
C GLY A 212 9.03 9.02 0.68
N VAL A 213 9.17 7.73 1.04
CA VAL A 213 10.28 7.25 1.88
C VAL A 213 11.64 7.51 1.23
N LEU A 214 11.77 7.27 -0.08
CA LEU A 214 13.03 7.51 -0.81
C LEU A 214 13.41 8.99 -0.86
N ILE A 215 12.45 9.89 -1.04
CA ILE A 215 12.72 11.33 -0.99
C ILE A 215 13.20 11.73 0.40
N ILE A 216 12.50 11.29 1.45
CA ILE A 216 12.89 11.58 2.84
C ILE A 216 14.30 11.06 3.13
N LEU A 217 14.62 9.82 2.73
CA LEU A 217 15.95 9.24 2.89
C LEU A 217 17.02 10.04 2.15
N ASP A 218 16.70 10.59 0.99
CA ASP A 218 17.62 11.42 0.24
C ASP A 218 17.85 12.78 0.90
N THR A 219 16.78 13.46 1.33
CA THR A 219 16.88 14.71 2.07
C THR A 219 17.70 14.53 3.35
N VAL A 220 17.48 13.44 4.09
CA VAL A 220 18.26 13.11 5.30
C VAL A 220 19.72 12.84 4.95
N LYS A 221 20.01 12.15 3.83
CA LYS A 221 21.38 11.95 3.35
C LYS A 221 22.03 13.29 3.01
N THR A 222 21.32 14.18 2.33
CA THR A 222 21.80 15.53 2.03
C THR A 222 22.14 16.26 3.31
N LEU A 223 21.23 16.32 4.29
CA LEU A 223 21.49 16.91 5.60
C LEU A 223 22.72 16.30 6.32
N ASP A 224 22.97 14.99 6.18
CA ASP A 224 24.15 14.32 6.76
C ASP A 224 25.47 14.77 6.12
N MET A 225 25.49 15.04 4.81
CA MET A 225 26.71 15.56 4.16
C MET A 225 27.03 17.00 4.59
N TRP A 226 26.02 17.82 4.86
CA TRP A 226 26.21 19.20 5.34
C TRP A 226 26.56 19.29 6.83
N VAL A 227 26.61 18.16 7.57
CA VAL A 227 27.00 18.12 9.00
C VAL A 227 28.34 18.78 9.25
N VAL A 228 29.33 18.58 8.37
CA VAL A 228 30.69 19.13 8.56
C VAL A 228 30.68 20.66 8.57
N LEU A 229 29.76 21.27 7.83
CA LEU A 229 29.64 22.73 7.72
C LEU A 229 29.02 23.38 8.97
N ILE A 230 28.40 22.59 9.84
CA ILE A 230 27.88 23.04 11.15
C ILE A 230 29.02 23.53 12.04
N LYS A 231 30.22 22.95 11.92
CA LYS A 231 31.40 23.35 12.70
C LYS A 231 31.84 24.78 12.41
N PHE A 232 31.67 25.25 11.18
CA PHE A 232 32.31 26.46 10.69
C PHE A 232 31.44 27.72 10.82
N SER A 233 30.13 27.60 11.01
CA SER A 233 29.24 28.76 11.06
C SER A 233 27.93 28.47 11.77
N GLN A 234 27.59 29.33 12.73
CA GLN A 234 26.31 29.31 13.45
C GLN A 234 25.11 29.49 12.50
N ASN A 235 25.22 30.39 11.53
CA ASN A 235 24.14 30.65 10.56
C ASN A 235 23.87 29.40 9.71
N LYS A 236 24.92 28.66 9.33
CA LYS A 236 24.78 27.39 8.60
C LYS A 236 24.14 26.31 9.49
N ALA A 237 24.55 26.21 10.76
CA ALA A 237 23.94 25.29 11.73
C ALA A 237 22.45 25.56 11.92
N ALA A 238 22.07 26.82 12.12
CA ALA A 238 20.68 27.25 12.27
C ALA A 238 19.85 26.95 11.00
N ALA A 239 20.41 27.18 9.82
CA ALA A 239 19.76 26.87 8.54
C ALA A 239 19.53 25.35 8.37
N GLN A 240 20.48 24.49 8.73
CA GLN A 240 20.33 23.04 8.66
C GLN A 240 19.27 22.52 9.63
N ILE A 241 19.27 23.03 10.87
CA ILE A 241 18.24 22.71 11.86
C ILE A 241 16.85 23.14 11.38
N ARG A 242 16.74 24.33 10.78
CA ARG A 242 15.48 24.81 10.19
C ARG A 242 14.97 23.88 9.09
N ARG A 243 15.83 23.43 8.17
CA ARG A 243 15.45 22.46 7.12
C ARG A 243 14.96 21.13 7.68
N TYR A 244 15.58 20.64 8.76
CA TYR A 244 15.11 19.42 9.42
C TYR A 244 13.75 19.62 10.09
N ILE A 245 13.53 20.77 10.74
CA ILE A 245 12.24 21.12 11.33
C ILE A 245 11.17 21.19 10.23
N GLU A 246 11.47 21.81 9.09
CA GLU A 246 10.59 21.84 7.92
C GLU A 246 10.22 20.42 7.45
N LEU A 247 11.21 19.52 7.32
CA LEU A 247 10.96 18.12 6.99
C LEU A 247 10.11 17.40 8.06
N THR A 248 10.33 17.69 9.35
CA THR A 248 9.54 17.11 10.45
C THR A 248 8.09 17.58 10.40
N LEU A 249 7.85 18.85 10.11
CA LEU A 249 6.51 19.42 9.96
C LEU A 249 5.78 18.78 8.79
N VAL A 250 6.46 18.59 7.65
CA VAL A 250 5.90 17.93 6.47
C VAL A 250 5.52 16.48 6.78
N MET A 251 6.39 15.76 7.49
CA MET A 251 6.08 14.41 7.97
C MET A 251 4.90 14.39 8.94
N GLN A 252 4.79 15.38 9.82
CA GLN A 252 3.65 15.48 10.73
C GLN A 252 2.33 15.75 10.01
N VAL A 253 2.33 16.54 8.93
CA VAL A 253 1.16 16.75 8.07
C VAL A 253 0.78 15.46 7.34
N CYS A 254 1.77 14.65 6.96
CA CYS A 254 1.56 13.36 6.28
C CYS A 254 1.24 12.20 7.23
N ALA A 255 1.42 12.37 8.54
CA ALA A 255 1.35 11.29 9.52
C ALA A 255 -0.01 10.56 9.48
N GLY A 256 -1.13 11.27 9.35
CA GLY A 256 -2.46 10.63 9.26
C GLY A 256 -2.56 9.64 8.10
N PHE A 257 -2.05 10.03 6.93
CA PHE A 257 -2.01 9.17 5.75
C PHE A 257 -1.01 8.02 5.90
N SER A 258 0.24 8.31 6.30
CA SER A 258 1.29 7.30 6.39
C SER A 258 1.00 6.27 7.46
N ASP A 259 0.54 6.71 8.62
CA ASP A 259 0.30 5.85 9.77
C ASP A 259 -0.86 4.88 9.48
N ALA A 260 -1.96 5.38 8.89
CA ALA A 260 -3.09 4.55 8.48
C ALA A 260 -2.71 3.59 7.34
N SER A 261 -1.98 4.07 6.33
CA SER A 261 -1.53 3.24 5.19
C SER A 261 -0.61 2.11 5.64
N ILE A 262 0.32 2.38 6.57
CA ILE A 262 1.20 1.36 7.15
C ILE A 262 0.39 0.35 7.97
N ALA A 263 -0.55 0.82 8.80
CA ALA A 263 -1.40 -0.06 9.61
C ALA A 263 -2.21 -1.03 8.74
N ILE A 264 -2.88 -0.48 7.73
CA ILE A 264 -3.67 -1.24 6.75
C ILE A 264 -2.79 -2.24 6.00
N LEU A 265 -1.64 -1.81 5.48
CA LEU A 265 -0.74 -2.67 4.71
C LEU A 265 -0.13 -3.78 5.56
N MET A 266 0.24 -3.51 6.81
CA MET A 266 0.77 -4.52 7.73
C MET A 266 -0.31 -5.51 8.16
N GLY A 267 -1.47 -5.03 8.62
CA GLY A 267 -2.54 -5.88 9.13
C GLY A 267 -3.14 -6.76 8.02
N LEU A 268 -3.61 -6.13 6.94
CA LEU A 268 -4.27 -6.86 5.85
C LEU A 268 -3.26 -7.59 4.96
N GLY A 269 -2.02 -7.09 4.84
CA GLY A 269 -0.94 -7.82 4.18
C GLY A 269 -0.58 -9.13 4.88
N LEU A 270 -0.61 -9.15 6.23
CA LEU A 270 -0.42 -10.38 6.99
C LEU A 270 -1.54 -11.39 6.73
N ILE A 271 -2.80 -10.95 6.80
CA ILE A 271 -3.97 -11.82 6.56
C ILE A 271 -3.93 -12.38 5.13
N LEU A 272 -3.72 -11.53 4.13
CA LEU A 272 -3.62 -11.97 2.73
C LEU A 272 -2.47 -12.94 2.51
N CYS A 273 -1.29 -12.67 3.09
CA CYS A 273 -0.15 -13.57 2.95
C CYS A 273 -0.46 -14.97 3.49
N VAL A 274 -1.08 -15.06 4.67
CA VAL A 274 -1.50 -16.35 5.27
C VAL A 274 -2.54 -17.05 4.38
N LEU A 275 -3.56 -16.33 3.89
CA LEU A 275 -4.59 -16.89 3.02
C LEU A 275 -4.01 -17.39 1.69
N PHE A 276 -3.18 -16.60 1.01
CA PHE A 276 -2.56 -16.98 -0.26
C PHE A 276 -1.60 -18.15 -0.10
N ASN A 277 -0.80 -18.20 0.98
CA ASN A 277 0.07 -19.33 1.28
C ASN A 277 -0.74 -20.61 1.54
N PHE A 278 -1.81 -20.50 2.34
CA PHE A 278 -2.67 -21.64 2.62
C PHE A 278 -3.32 -22.18 1.35
N VAL A 279 -3.91 -21.32 0.51
CA VAL A 279 -4.54 -21.72 -0.75
C VAL A 279 -3.53 -22.36 -1.69
N THR A 280 -2.33 -21.78 -1.81
CA THR A 280 -1.24 -22.32 -2.64
C THR A 280 -0.87 -23.73 -2.19
N LEU A 281 -0.68 -23.96 -0.88
CA LEU A 281 -0.21 -25.25 -0.37
C LEU A 281 -1.32 -26.32 -0.32
N LYS A 282 -2.55 -25.93 0.06
CA LYS A 282 -3.63 -26.88 0.34
C LYS A 282 -4.56 -27.13 -0.85
N LEU A 283 -4.75 -26.16 -1.73
CA LEU A 283 -5.75 -26.22 -2.82
C LEU A 283 -5.14 -26.44 -4.21
N TYR A 284 -3.87 -26.84 -4.30
CA TYR A 284 -3.16 -27.07 -5.58
C TYR A 284 -3.90 -28.01 -6.55
N ASN A 285 -4.41 -29.13 -6.04
CA ASN A 285 -5.09 -30.13 -6.87
C ASN A 285 -6.57 -29.83 -7.10
N ILE A 286 -7.13 -28.80 -6.46
CA ILE A 286 -8.56 -28.51 -6.49
C ILE A 286 -8.86 -27.30 -7.37
N ILE A 287 -7.98 -26.29 -7.38
CA ILE A 287 -8.14 -25.10 -8.21
C ILE A 287 -7.60 -25.39 -9.62
N PRO A 288 -8.42 -25.21 -10.66
CA PRO A 288 -8.00 -25.49 -12.03
C PRO A 288 -6.91 -24.53 -12.52
N MET A 289 -6.01 -25.05 -13.36
CA MET A 289 -5.09 -24.21 -14.14
C MET A 289 -5.88 -23.48 -15.25
N PRO A 290 -5.55 -22.21 -15.54
CA PRO A 290 -4.39 -21.46 -15.06
C PRO A 290 -4.67 -20.54 -13.86
N LEU A 291 -5.89 -20.51 -13.34
CA LEU A 291 -6.27 -19.68 -12.20
C LEU A 291 -5.39 -19.95 -10.97
N TYR A 292 -4.99 -21.22 -10.77
CA TYR A 292 -4.09 -21.57 -9.68
C TYR A 292 -2.77 -20.79 -9.70
N LEU A 293 -2.19 -20.43 -10.86
CA LEU A 293 -0.89 -19.72 -10.94
C LEU A 293 -0.93 -18.32 -10.32
N TYR A 294 -2.12 -17.73 -10.19
CA TYR A 294 -2.31 -16.45 -9.54
C TYR A 294 -1.93 -16.51 -8.05
N PHE A 295 -2.32 -17.55 -7.31
CA PHE A 295 -2.08 -17.63 -5.87
C PHE A 295 -0.60 -17.67 -5.47
N PRO A 296 0.27 -18.54 -6.02
CA PRO A 296 1.70 -18.54 -5.69
C PRO A 296 2.39 -17.26 -6.16
N SER A 297 1.97 -16.66 -7.28
CA SER A 297 2.55 -15.39 -7.73
C SER A 297 2.28 -14.26 -6.74
N VAL A 298 1.04 -14.11 -6.26
CA VAL A 298 0.69 -13.12 -5.23
C VAL A 298 1.34 -13.45 -3.88
N ALA A 299 1.41 -14.74 -3.51
CA ALA A 299 2.08 -15.20 -2.30
C ALA A 299 3.58 -14.84 -2.27
N ILE A 300 4.23 -14.71 -3.42
CA ILE A 300 5.63 -14.24 -3.53
C ILE A 300 5.71 -12.71 -3.55
N ILE A 301 4.81 -12.05 -4.29
CA ILE A 301 4.80 -10.59 -4.44
C ILE A 301 4.55 -9.88 -3.11
N ILE A 302 3.62 -10.37 -2.27
CA ILE A 302 3.27 -9.74 -1.00
C ILE A 302 4.51 -9.65 -0.06
N PRO A 303 5.19 -10.76 0.31
CA PRO A 303 6.43 -10.72 1.08
C PRO A 303 7.50 -9.85 0.44
N PHE A 304 7.63 -9.84 -0.88
CA PHE A 304 8.60 -9.01 -1.57
C PHE A 304 8.32 -7.50 -1.40
N ILE A 305 7.04 -7.10 -1.49
CA ILE A 305 6.61 -5.72 -1.18
C ILE A 305 6.94 -5.38 0.28
N ILE A 306 6.68 -6.30 1.22
CA ILE A 306 7.00 -6.10 2.64
C ILE A 306 8.52 -5.98 2.85
N ASP A 307 9.31 -6.84 2.22
CA ASP A 307 10.77 -6.84 2.35
C ASP A 307 11.43 -5.58 1.79
N THR A 308 10.78 -4.91 0.85
CA THR A 308 11.26 -3.66 0.28
C THR A 308 10.81 -2.45 1.09
N LEU A 309 9.51 -2.34 1.41
CA LEU A 309 8.94 -1.21 2.14
C LEU A 309 9.40 -1.13 3.59
N LEU A 310 9.35 -2.23 4.32
CA LEU A 310 9.56 -2.24 5.77
C LEU A 310 10.99 -1.80 6.16
N PRO A 311 12.07 -2.32 5.54
CA PRO A 311 13.42 -1.85 5.83
C PRO A 311 13.67 -0.40 5.41
N LEU A 312 12.99 0.10 4.37
CA LEU A 312 13.12 1.50 3.98
C LEU A 312 12.54 2.43 5.05
N GLY A 313 11.37 2.09 5.61
CA GLY A 313 10.79 2.81 6.75
C GLY A 313 11.72 2.79 7.98
N ILE A 314 12.27 1.63 8.33
CA ILE A 314 13.22 1.47 9.45
C ILE A 314 14.50 2.29 9.23
N ARG A 315 15.02 2.33 7.98
CA ARG A 315 16.21 3.10 7.62
C ARG A 315 16.03 4.61 7.82
N VAL A 316 14.82 5.16 7.67
CA VAL A 316 14.56 6.59 7.95
C VAL A 316 14.79 6.89 9.42
N ASN A 317 14.25 6.07 10.30
CA ASN A 317 14.44 6.20 11.75
C ASN A 317 15.91 6.08 12.14
N GLU A 318 16.60 5.03 11.65
CA GLU A 318 18.02 4.84 11.95
C GLU A 318 18.90 5.99 11.47
N LYS A 319 18.70 6.45 10.22
CA LYS A 319 19.53 7.53 9.67
C LYS A 319 19.27 8.86 10.37
N THR A 320 18.02 9.19 10.70
CA THR A 320 17.72 10.43 11.41
C THR A 320 18.18 10.40 12.87
N ALA A 321 18.11 9.25 13.54
CA ALA A 321 18.68 9.07 14.87
C ALA A 321 20.21 9.24 14.85
N ARG A 322 20.91 8.61 13.88
CA ARG A 322 22.35 8.79 13.68
C ARG A 322 22.71 10.24 13.36
N LEU A 323 21.94 10.89 12.48
CA LEU A 323 22.12 12.30 12.14
C LEU A 323 22.03 13.19 13.39
N LYS A 324 21.01 12.98 14.23
CA LYS A 324 20.85 13.70 15.50
C LYS A 324 22.06 13.52 16.43
N THR A 325 22.57 12.29 16.57
CA THR A 325 23.77 12.03 17.40
C THR A 325 25.03 12.70 16.84
N LYS A 326 25.22 12.67 15.51
CA LYS A 326 26.33 13.36 14.85
C LYS A 326 26.24 14.87 15.07
N TRP A 327 25.06 15.47 14.89
CA TRP A 327 24.84 16.89 15.15
C TRP A 327 25.15 17.25 16.60
N GLY A 328 24.78 16.41 17.57
CA GLY A 328 25.13 16.64 18.98
C GLY A 328 26.64 16.75 19.20
N LYS A 329 27.38 15.77 18.67
CA LYS A 329 28.86 15.75 18.76
C LYS A 329 29.51 16.96 18.08
N GLN A 330 28.98 17.40 16.93
CA GLN A 330 29.55 18.58 16.24
C GLN A 330 29.18 19.90 16.91
N LEU A 331 27.99 20.01 17.51
CA LEU A 331 27.58 21.21 18.24
C LEU A 331 28.34 21.39 19.56
N ASP A 332 28.85 20.30 20.16
CA ASP A 332 29.68 20.38 21.36
C ASP A 332 31.02 21.11 21.11
N LEU A 333 31.45 21.23 19.85
CA LEU A 333 32.66 21.96 19.43
C LEU A 333 32.39 23.43 19.06
N CYS A 334 31.14 23.88 19.06
CA CYS A 334 30.76 25.23 18.65
C CYS A 334 30.61 26.16 19.87
N SER A 335 31.05 27.42 19.74
CA SER A 335 31.03 28.39 20.86
C SER A 335 29.64 28.67 21.42
N ASP A 336 28.59 28.69 20.57
CA ASP A 336 27.21 28.96 20.99
C ASP A 336 26.40 27.66 21.22
N ARG A 337 26.96 26.81 22.09
CA ARG A 337 26.47 25.45 22.36
C ARG A 337 25.07 25.43 22.98
N LYS A 338 24.79 26.32 23.93
CA LYS A 338 23.61 26.18 24.82
C LYS A 338 22.28 26.28 24.05
N TYR A 339 22.13 27.27 23.18
CA TYR A 339 20.87 27.48 22.45
C TYR A 339 20.63 26.38 21.39
N LEU A 340 21.63 26.09 20.56
CA LEU A 340 21.51 25.08 19.51
C LEU A 340 21.34 23.67 20.07
N GLN A 341 22.03 23.34 21.17
CA GLN A 341 21.91 22.03 21.81
C GLN A 341 20.51 21.83 22.42
N ARG A 342 19.91 22.87 23.01
CA ARG A 342 18.51 22.81 23.50
C ARG A 342 17.54 22.52 22.35
N ARG A 343 17.68 23.23 21.22
CA ARG A 343 16.87 22.99 20.02
C ARG A 343 17.06 21.58 19.46
N LEU A 344 18.31 21.13 19.34
CA LEU A 344 18.59 19.77 18.87
C LEU A 344 18.01 18.69 19.78
N ARG A 345 18.03 18.91 21.10
CA ARG A 345 17.47 17.97 22.08
C ARG A 345 15.96 17.82 21.90
N ALA A 346 15.26 18.93 21.65
CA ALA A 346 13.82 18.98 21.42
C ALA A 346 13.38 18.28 20.12
N ILE A 347 14.25 18.23 19.12
CA ILE A 347 13.97 17.59 17.84
C ILE A 347 13.88 16.06 17.99
N LYS A 348 12.76 15.46 17.60
CA LYS A 348 12.60 14.00 17.58
C LYS A 348 13.14 13.42 16.25
N PRO A 349 13.78 12.24 16.27
CA PRO A 349 14.07 11.49 15.05
C PRO A 349 12.80 11.25 14.23
N LEU A 350 12.89 11.31 12.91
CA LEU A 350 11.76 11.01 12.04
C LEU A 350 11.49 9.51 12.12
N ARG A 351 10.25 9.14 12.43
CA ARG A 351 9.82 7.74 12.49
C ARG A 351 8.45 7.61 11.86
N PHE A 352 8.21 6.46 11.27
CA PHE A 352 6.90 6.03 10.84
C PHE A 352 6.28 5.21 11.98
N ASP A 353 5.16 5.70 12.50
CA ASP A 353 4.39 5.02 13.54
C ASP A 353 3.17 4.37 12.89
N CYS A 354 2.74 3.20 13.36
CA CYS A 354 1.49 2.57 12.96
C CYS A 354 0.41 3.01 13.95
N ARG A 355 -0.32 4.07 13.61
CA ARG A 355 -1.39 4.61 14.46
C ARG A 355 -2.76 4.34 13.87
N VAL A 356 -3.67 3.86 14.71
CA VAL A 356 -5.07 3.65 14.37
C VAL A 356 -5.91 4.36 15.42
N ALA A 357 -6.80 5.26 14.98
CA ALA A 357 -7.66 6.05 15.87
C ALA A 357 -6.90 6.80 16.99
N GLY A 358 -5.67 7.27 16.71
CA GLY A 358 -4.83 8.00 17.67
C GLY A 358 -3.97 7.12 18.59
N TYR A 359 -4.23 5.81 18.66
CA TYR A 359 -3.42 4.86 19.43
C TYR A 359 -2.25 4.36 18.60
N ASN A 360 -1.05 4.34 19.20
CA ASN A 360 0.15 3.81 18.55
C ASN A 360 0.22 2.30 18.75
N LEU A 361 -0.17 1.54 17.73
CA LEU A 361 -0.19 0.08 17.77
C LEU A 361 1.21 -0.52 17.65
N LEU A 362 2.02 0.02 16.74
CA LEU A 362 3.31 -0.56 16.39
C LEU A 362 4.29 0.53 15.93
N GLN A 363 5.55 0.43 16.34
CA GLN A 363 6.60 1.30 15.84
C GLN A 363 7.44 0.53 14.80
N LEU A 364 7.79 1.17 13.69
CA LEU A 364 8.69 0.57 12.70
C LEU A 364 10.14 0.59 13.20
N VAL A 365 10.49 -0.46 13.94
CA VAL A 365 11.84 -0.71 14.47
C VAL A 365 12.42 -2.00 13.88
N LYS A 366 13.72 -2.22 14.02
CA LYS A 366 14.40 -3.44 13.54
C LYS A 366 13.68 -4.76 13.90
N PRO A 367 13.27 -5.01 15.17
CA PRO A 367 12.62 -6.27 15.51
C PRO A 367 11.26 -6.45 14.86
N THR A 368 10.60 -5.38 14.40
CA THR A 368 9.30 -5.44 13.73
C THR A 368 9.35 -6.31 12.47
N LYS A 369 10.46 -6.29 11.72
CA LYS A 369 10.64 -7.17 10.54
C LYS A 369 10.63 -8.64 10.93
N ALA A 370 11.47 -9.04 11.88
CA ALA A 370 11.56 -10.42 12.32
C ALA A 370 10.23 -10.91 12.91
N TRP A 371 9.60 -10.08 13.74
CA TRP A 371 8.29 -10.37 14.31
C TRP A 371 7.24 -10.60 13.23
N PHE A 372 7.19 -9.73 12.21
CA PHE A 372 6.19 -9.83 11.14
C PHE A 372 6.32 -11.13 10.32
N TYR A 373 7.53 -11.50 9.92
CA TYR A 373 7.77 -12.77 9.22
C TYR A 373 7.46 -13.99 10.10
N MET A 374 7.79 -13.93 11.39
CA MET A 374 7.46 -14.97 12.33
C MET A 374 5.95 -15.16 12.46
N GLN A 375 5.17 -14.08 12.49
CA GLN A 375 3.70 -14.17 12.52
C GLN A 375 3.13 -14.80 11.23
N ILE A 376 3.61 -14.38 10.05
CA ILE A 376 3.17 -14.99 8.78
C ILE A 376 3.43 -16.50 8.81
N MET A 377 4.62 -16.92 9.20
CA MET A 377 5.00 -18.33 9.25
C MET A 377 4.15 -19.10 10.29
N ASN A 378 4.05 -18.60 11.52
CA ASN A 378 3.30 -19.25 12.59
C ASN A 378 1.82 -19.40 12.26
N TYR A 379 1.17 -18.36 11.71
CA TYR A 379 -0.24 -18.43 11.32
C TYR A 379 -0.45 -19.32 10.10
N THR A 380 0.48 -19.33 9.14
CA THR A 380 0.42 -20.25 8.01
C THR A 380 0.53 -21.71 8.48
N ILE A 381 1.49 -22.02 9.37
CA ILE A 381 1.63 -23.36 9.97
C ILE A 381 0.36 -23.75 10.74
N SER A 382 -0.15 -22.83 11.57
CA SER A 382 -1.36 -23.08 12.37
C SER A 382 -2.58 -23.35 11.47
N ALA A 383 -2.73 -22.59 10.38
CA ALA A 383 -3.78 -22.80 9.40
C ALA A 383 -3.64 -24.16 8.69
N LEU A 384 -2.43 -24.59 8.34
CA LEU A 384 -2.17 -25.88 7.69
C LEU A 384 -2.38 -27.08 8.62
N LEU A 385 -2.07 -26.93 9.91
CA LEU A 385 -2.25 -27.96 10.93
C LEU A 385 -3.70 -28.10 11.38
N PHE A 386 -4.56 -27.12 11.10
CA PHE A 386 -5.99 -27.22 11.36
C PHE A 386 -6.57 -28.36 10.52
N LYS A 387 -6.74 -29.52 11.17
CA LYS A 387 -7.20 -30.75 10.52
C LYS A 387 -8.65 -30.54 10.09
N THR A 388 -8.87 -30.43 8.78
CA THR A 388 -10.20 -30.61 8.21
C THR A 388 -10.60 -32.05 8.49
N ASN A 389 -11.47 -32.28 9.48
CA ASN A 389 -12.10 -33.59 9.64
C ASN A 389 -12.73 -33.94 8.28
N PRO A 390 -12.38 -35.08 7.67
CA PRO A 390 -13.00 -35.49 6.43
C PRO A 390 -14.48 -35.74 6.74
N SER A 391 -15.33 -34.82 6.29
CA SER A 391 -16.78 -34.96 6.26
C SER A 391 -17.20 -35.79 5.07
#